data_AF-A0A957ZY99-F1
#
_entry.id   AF-A0A957ZY99-F1
#
_cell.length_a   1.000
_cell.length_b   1.000
_cell.length_c   1.000
_cell.angle_alpha   90.00
_cell.angle_beta   90.00
_cell.angle_gamma   90.00
#
_symmetry.space_group_name_H-M   'P 1'
#
loop_
_entity.id
_entity.type
_entity.pdbx_description
1 polymer ?
#
loop_
_entity_poly.entity_id
_entity_poly.type
_entity_poly.pdbx_seq_one_letter_code
_entity_poly.pdbx_strand_id
1 'polypeptide(L)'
;MNTWQSWVKTGLLRIIRSILFLVTLIFGTTAVMLMGETSGLALADLSNASVLNVTTAGDGVMFAVLQNGPQPDGIYQSDDKGLTWRRVGAGPNGVMTTLVAHPTNNAVLFVGTEGGPVTTTNNLWRSEDSGKSWHEFFISLPAHPDGLVPGVTALAIDPKQPHKLYIGTAGLGVYLFDIGGNGLGYSLVGGVSAHRMQVKDLIIGERNRVYALTETGLLVTGDGQAWQKLPLLAERPVDVAAAGNSLYAAAASGNVYQSSNGGQTWTQIGGNWPALAGASLQATAVSVDQDDPNHAAVSTAYNIDGQWVGGSLYETHDAGQAWAKVGEAKGVITQLMITNGRVYAVSSTGLTPYGLPVQAEPNGILDRLGLPVYLTFAQVLVILITLGLASLILFGRLEWVRPLPTSS
;
A
#
# COMPACT_ATOMS: atom_id res chain seq x y z
N MET A 1 -42.64 55.46 33.13
CA MET A 1 -41.23 55.28 32.71
C MET A 1 -40.93 53.85 32.21
N ASN A 2 -41.90 53.09 31.67
CA ASN A 2 -41.76 51.62 31.53
C ASN A 2 -41.98 51.03 30.12
N THR A 3 -42.41 51.80 29.11
CA THR A 3 -42.67 51.27 27.75
C THR A 3 -41.45 51.40 26.84
N TRP A 4 -40.77 52.55 26.83
CA TRP A 4 -39.59 52.78 25.99
C TRP A 4 -38.42 51.84 26.32
N GLN A 5 -38.14 51.63 27.62
CA GLN A 5 -37.12 50.66 28.06
C GLN A 5 -37.49 49.21 27.71
N SER A 6 -38.77 48.86 27.67
CA SER A 6 -39.24 47.52 27.27
C SER A 6 -39.05 47.26 25.78
N TRP A 7 -39.37 48.25 24.93
CA TRP A 7 -39.16 48.17 23.48
C TRP A 7 -37.69 48.11 23.12
N VAL A 8 -36.85 48.93 23.75
CA VAL A 8 -35.40 48.90 23.55
C VAL A 8 -34.81 47.57 24.01
N LYS A 9 -35.22 47.05 25.17
CA LYS A 9 -34.78 45.72 25.64
C LYS A 9 -35.22 44.60 24.70
N THR A 10 -36.44 44.64 24.18
CA THR A 10 -36.98 43.60 23.28
C THR A 10 -36.31 43.66 21.89
N GLY A 11 -36.07 44.86 21.36
CA GLY A 11 -35.33 45.06 20.12
C GLY A 11 -33.87 44.63 20.23
N LEU A 12 -33.19 45.04 21.32
CA LEU A 12 -31.81 44.65 21.61
C LEU A 12 -31.68 43.13 21.77
N LEU A 13 -32.62 42.48 22.46
CA LEU A 13 -32.62 41.03 22.64
C LEU A 13 -32.81 40.27 21.32
N ARG A 14 -33.64 40.79 20.40
CA ARG A 14 -33.80 40.21 19.05
C ARG A 14 -32.51 40.32 18.25
N ILE A 15 -31.84 41.47 18.29
CA ILE A 15 -30.56 41.68 17.61
C ILE A 15 -29.49 40.73 18.18
N ILE A 16 -29.39 40.61 19.51
CA ILE A 16 -28.46 39.70 20.16
C ILE A 16 -28.72 38.23 19.75
N ARG A 17 -29.99 37.80 19.70
CA ARG A 17 -30.35 36.43 19.26
C ARG A 17 -30.02 36.17 17.80
N SER A 18 -30.28 37.13 16.92
CA SER A 18 -29.91 37.01 15.51
C SER A 18 -28.39 36.96 15.31
N ILE A 19 -27.62 37.74 16.09
CA ILE A 19 -26.15 37.67 16.07
C ILE A 19 -25.67 36.31 16.58
N LEU A 20 -26.20 35.82 17.70
CA LEU A 20 -25.85 34.50 18.25
C LEU A 20 -26.19 33.36 17.26
N PHE A 21 -27.33 33.43 16.58
CA PHE A 21 -27.69 32.48 15.53
C PHE A 21 -26.67 32.52 14.37
N LEU A 22 -26.34 33.70 13.87
CA LEU A 22 -25.35 33.88 12.80
C LEU A 22 -23.96 33.40 13.21
N VAL A 23 -23.52 33.71 14.43
CA VAL A 23 -22.22 33.24 14.96
C VAL A 23 -22.21 31.73 15.06
N THR A 24 -23.29 31.10 15.55
CA THR A 24 -23.38 29.64 15.66
C THR A 24 -23.39 28.98 14.28
N LEU A 25 -24.09 29.58 13.30
CA LEU A 25 -24.14 29.08 11.93
C LEU A 25 -22.77 29.22 11.25
N ILE A 26 -22.11 30.38 11.39
CA ILE A 26 -20.77 30.62 10.85
C ILE A 26 -19.77 29.65 11.46
N PHE A 27 -19.70 29.55 12.80
CA PHE A 27 -18.77 28.64 13.48
C PHE A 27 -19.03 27.17 13.12
N GLY A 28 -20.30 26.76 13.02
CA GLY A 28 -20.68 25.43 12.55
C GLY A 28 -20.21 25.16 11.12
N THR A 29 -20.43 26.10 10.19
CA THR A 29 -19.97 25.98 8.80
C THR A 29 -18.46 26.00 8.66
N THR A 30 -17.74 26.84 9.42
CA THR A 30 -16.27 26.84 9.43
C THR A 30 -15.70 25.58 10.08
N ALA A 31 -16.37 25.00 11.08
CA ALA A 31 -15.96 23.72 11.65
C ALA A 31 -16.10 22.58 10.62
N VAL A 32 -17.15 22.61 9.79
CA VAL A 32 -17.32 21.69 8.65
C VAL A 32 -16.30 21.95 7.53
N MET A 33 -15.95 23.20 7.22
CA MET A 33 -14.93 23.49 6.22
C MET A 33 -13.49 23.21 6.68
N LEU A 34 -13.20 23.37 7.99
CA LEU A 34 -11.90 23.04 8.59
C LEU A 34 -11.71 21.53 8.79
N MET A 35 -12.81 20.79 8.95
CA MET A 35 -12.84 19.33 8.72
C MET A 35 -12.88 19.11 7.21
N GLY A 36 -11.76 19.36 6.53
CA GLY A 36 -11.68 19.37 5.07
C GLY A 36 -12.45 18.21 4.43
N GLU A 37 -13.27 18.56 3.43
CA GLU A 37 -13.78 17.59 2.47
C GLU A 37 -12.57 16.89 1.82
N THR A 38 -12.22 15.71 2.32
CA THR A 38 -11.38 14.79 1.56
C THR A 38 -12.17 14.44 0.31
N SER A 39 -11.72 14.97 -0.82
CA SER A 39 -12.30 14.70 -2.13
C SER A 39 -12.22 13.19 -2.39
N GLY A 40 -13.38 12.52 -2.37
CA GLY A 40 -13.55 11.10 -2.64
C GLY A 40 -13.71 10.27 -1.36
N LEU A 41 -14.90 9.68 -1.19
CA LEU A 41 -15.21 8.71 -0.15
C LEU A 41 -14.12 7.62 -0.08
N ALA A 42 -13.32 7.63 0.99
CA ALA A 42 -12.56 6.47 1.43
C ALA A 42 -13.56 5.40 1.87
N LEU A 43 -13.51 4.18 1.29
CA LEU A 43 -14.38 3.05 1.71
C LEU A 43 -14.02 1.69 1.04
N ALA A 44 -12.84 1.51 0.45
CA ALA A 44 -12.45 0.21 -0.06
C ALA A 44 -11.76 -0.61 1.05
N ASP A 45 -12.47 -1.58 1.62
CA ASP A 45 -11.83 -2.68 2.33
C ASP A 45 -11.25 -3.64 1.28
N LEU A 46 -9.92 -3.67 1.20
CA LEU A 46 -9.20 -4.51 0.25
C LEU A 46 -9.07 -5.97 0.73
N SER A 47 -9.61 -6.34 1.90
CA SER A 47 -9.49 -7.69 2.45
C SER A 47 -10.26 -8.77 1.68
N ASN A 48 -11.19 -8.37 0.79
CA ASN A 48 -11.97 -9.24 -0.09
C ASN A 48 -11.84 -8.83 -1.59
N ALA A 49 -10.74 -8.16 -1.96
CA ALA A 49 -10.48 -7.71 -3.32
C ALA A 49 -9.35 -8.51 -3.98
N SER A 50 -9.42 -8.72 -5.29
CA SER A 50 -8.32 -9.35 -6.02
C SER A 50 -7.20 -8.33 -6.23
N VAL A 51 -6.28 -8.29 -5.25
CA VAL A 51 -5.10 -7.41 -5.26
C VAL A 51 -3.97 -8.16 -5.95
N LEU A 52 -3.39 -7.56 -6.99
CA LEU A 52 -2.28 -8.14 -7.73
C LEU A 52 -0.93 -7.74 -7.17
N ASN A 53 -0.79 -6.47 -6.77
CA ASN A 53 0.47 -5.93 -6.28
C ASN A 53 0.22 -4.77 -5.31
N VAL A 54 1.08 -4.62 -4.32
CA VAL A 54 1.12 -3.48 -3.40
C VAL A 54 2.53 -2.92 -3.31
N THR A 55 2.64 -1.60 -3.21
CA THR A 55 3.91 -0.90 -3.04
C THR A 55 3.76 0.27 -2.07
N THR A 56 4.88 0.75 -1.54
CA THR A 56 4.95 1.95 -0.71
C THR A 56 5.69 3.04 -1.48
N ALA A 57 5.21 4.27 -1.34
CA ALA A 57 5.91 5.47 -1.77
C ALA A 57 6.59 6.12 -0.56
N GLY A 58 7.20 7.28 -0.79
CA GLY A 58 7.69 8.12 0.31
C GLY A 58 6.58 8.47 1.31
N ASP A 59 6.98 8.74 2.55
CA ASP A 59 6.11 9.23 3.63
C ASP A 59 5.00 8.25 4.08
N GLY A 60 5.12 6.97 3.73
CA GLY A 60 4.19 5.92 4.17
C GLY A 60 2.90 5.82 3.35
N VAL A 61 2.81 6.53 2.23
CA VAL A 61 1.72 6.35 1.25
C VAL A 61 1.85 4.98 0.61
N MET A 62 0.73 4.28 0.44
CA MET A 62 0.68 2.96 -0.18
C MET A 62 -0.15 3.01 -1.45
N PHE A 63 0.25 2.22 -2.45
CA PHE A 63 -0.51 2.03 -3.67
C PHE A 63 -0.74 0.54 -3.93
N ALA A 64 -1.92 0.20 -4.45
CA ALA A 64 -2.30 -1.16 -4.77
C ALA A 64 -2.93 -1.23 -6.18
N VAL A 65 -2.65 -2.34 -6.87
CA VAL A 65 -3.29 -2.68 -8.15
C VAL A 65 -4.33 -3.75 -7.90
N LEU A 66 -5.57 -3.48 -8.34
CA LEU A 66 -6.67 -4.42 -8.29
C LEU A 66 -7.07 -4.86 -9.69
N GLN A 67 -7.36 -6.15 -9.86
CA GLN A 67 -7.90 -6.68 -11.11
C GLN A 67 -8.77 -7.92 -10.89
N ASN A 68 -9.84 -8.07 -11.67
CA ASN A 68 -10.71 -9.25 -11.67
C ASN A 68 -11.33 -9.54 -10.28
N GLY A 69 -11.84 -8.51 -9.60
CA GLY A 69 -12.42 -8.61 -8.26
C GLY A 69 -13.82 -8.00 -8.14
N PRO A 70 -14.43 -8.05 -6.94
CA PRO A 70 -15.70 -7.37 -6.67
C PRO A 70 -15.56 -5.85 -6.68
N GLN A 71 -14.34 -5.34 -6.50
CA GLN A 71 -13.99 -3.94 -6.62
C GLN A 71 -13.59 -3.61 -8.06
N PRO A 72 -13.89 -2.39 -8.57
CA PRO A 72 -13.45 -1.99 -9.90
C PRO A 72 -11.93 -2.06 -10.05
N ASP A 73 -11.49 -2.65 -11.15
CA ASP A 73 -10.08 -2.71 -11.54
C ASP A 73 -9.44 -1.31 -11.53
N GLY A 74 -8.15 -1.27 -11.17
CA GLY A 74 -7.36 -0.05 -11.24
C GLY A 74 -6.42 0.16 -10.06
N ILE A 75 -6.05 1.43 -9.88
CA ILE A 75 -5.07 1.87 -8.90
C ILE A 75 -5.79 2.39 -7.67
N TYR A 76 -5.37 1.93 -6.51
CA TYR A 76 -5.84 2.36 -5.20
C TYR A 76 -4.70 2.98 -4.42
N GLN A 77 -5.01 4.00 -3.62
CA GLN A 77 -4.06 4.70 -2.76
C GLN A 77 -4.57 4.72 -1.32
N SER A 78 -3.64 4.57 -0.38
CA SER A 78 -3.85 4.80 1.04
C SER A 78 -2.82 5.83 1.54
N ASP A 79 -3.29 6.82 2.30
CA ASP A 79 -2.42 7.83 2.94
C ASP A 79 -2.27 7.58 4.45
N ASP A 80 -2.88 6.52 4.96
CA ASP A 80 -2.97 6.20 6.39
C ASP A 80 -2.40 4.80 6.69
N LYS A 81 -1.32 4.44 5.98
CA LYS A 81 -0.60 3.18 6.17
C LYS A 81 -1.52 1.97 5.99
N GLY A 82 -2.35 1.99 4.95
CA GLY A 82 -3.20 0.88 4.55
C GLY A 82 -4.43 0.67 5.42
N LEU A 83 -4.80 1.62 6.29
CA LEU A 83 -6.03 1.55 7.08
C LEU A 83 -7.26 1.83 6.21
N THR A 84 -7.19 2.81 5.31
CA THR A 84 -8.23 3.12 4.34
C THR A 84 -7.66 3.26 2.94
N TRP A 85 -8.44 2.84 1.95
CA TRP A 85 -8.06 2.88 0.54
C TRP A 85 -9.11 3.61 -0.29
N ARG A 86 -8.64 4.35 -1.29
CA ARG A 86 -9.47 4.98 -2.31
C ARG A 86 -8.97 4.62 -3.69
N ARG A 87 -9.88 4.43 -4.64
CA ARG A 87 -9.51 4.28 -6.05
C ARG A 87 -9.11 5.64 -6.63
N VAL A 88 -7.95 5.71 -7.29
CA VAL A 88 -7.43 6.95 -7.90
C VAL A 88 -7.56 6.96 -9.42
N GLY A 89 -7.61 5.79 -10.06
CA GLY A 89 -7.72 5.69 -11.51
C GLY A 89 -7.95 4.26 -11.98
N ALA A 90 -8.25 4.08 -13.27
CA ALA A 90 -8.42 2.76 -13.88
C ALA A 90 -7.09 2.03 -14.16
N GLY A 91 -5.96 2.73 -14.06
CA GLY A 91 -4.69 2.22 -14.55
C GLY A 91 -4.54 2.44 -16.06
N PRO A 92 -3.38 2.07 -16.62
CA PRO A 92 -3.16 2.09 -18.06
C PRO A 92 -3.97 1.01 -18.78
N ASN A 93 -4.03 1.10 -20.11
CA ASN A 93 -4.64 0.04 -20.93
C ASN A 93 -3.76 -1.22 -20.89
N GLY A 94 -4.29 -2.34 -20.41
CA GLY A 94 -3.61 -3.63 -20.40
C GLY A 94 -3.82 -4.38 -19.08
N VAL A 95 -3.37 -5.63 -19.04
CA VAL A 95 -3.34 -6.44 -17.82
C VAL A 95 -2.13 -6.01 -17.01
N MET A 96 -2.37 -5.34 -15.88
CA MET A 96 -1.31 -4.87 -14.99
C MET A 96 -0.71 -6.03 -14.22
N THR A 97 0.61 -6.09 -14.13
CA THR A 97 1.33 -7.21 -13.51
C THR A 97 2.14 -6.78 -12.29
N THR A 98 2.60 -5.53 -12.25
CA THR A 98 3.44 -5.00 -11.18
C THR A 98 3.33 -3.48 -11.10
N LEU A 99 3.60 -2.92 -9.92
CA LEU A 99 3.53 -1.50 -9.63
C LEU A 99 4.72 -1.10 -8.73
N VAL A 100 5.36 0.02 -9.04
CA VAL A 100 6.30 0.67 -8.13
C VAL A 100 6.00 2.15 -8.03
N ALA A 101 6.05 2.70 -6.82
CA ALA A 101 5.93 4.13 -6.58
C ALA A 101 7.33 4.75 -6.45
N HIS A 102 7.49 5.97 -6.94
CA HIS A 102 8.75 6.68 -6.80
C HIS A 102 8.96 7.08 -5.31
N PRO A 103 10.11 6.77 -4.71
CA PRO A 103 10.29 6.79 -3.26
C PRO A 103 10.34 8.21 -2.66
N THR A 104 10.54 9.24 -3.47
CA THR A 104 10.56 10.65 -3.02
C THR A 104 9.56 11.54 -3.75
N ASN A 105 8.73 10.97 -4.62
CA ASN A 105 7.74 11.73 -5.38
C ASN A 105 6.49 10.87 -5.63
N ASN A 106 5.51 10.98 -4.74
CA ASN A 106 4.30 10.16 -4.77
C ASN A 106 3.39 10.44 -5.98
N ALA A 107 3.70 11.47 -6.78
CA ALA A 107 3.04 11.70 -8.06
C ALA A 107 3.53 10.73 -9.15
N VAL A 108 4.76 10.23 -9.04
CA VAL A 108 5.38 9.37 -10.05
C VAL A 108 5.18 7.90 -9.69
N LEU A 109 4.46 7.18 -10.55
CA LEU A 109 4.25 5.73 -10.45
C LEU A 109 4.65 5.05 -11.76
N PHE A 110 5.11 3.80 -11.68
CA PHE A 110 5.35 2.96 -12.84
C PHE A 110 4.55 1.66 -12.74
N VAL A 111 3.91 1.28 -13.84
CA VAL A 111 3.13 0.04 -13.93
C VAL A 111 3.67 -0.79 -15.08
N GLY A 112 3.99 -2.04 -14.76
CA GLY A 112 4.26 -3.07 -15.75
C GLY A 112 2.97 -3.74 -16.19
N THR A 113 2.92 -4.16 -17.45
CA THR A 113 1.80 -4.92 -18.02
C THR A 113 2.29 -6.20 -18.71
N GLU A 114 1.34 -7.08 -19.03
CA GLU A 114 1.60 -8.28 -19.82
C GLU A 114 2.22 -7.98 -21.20
N GLY A 115 2.95 -8.97 -21.71
CA GLY A 115 3.56 -8.92 -23.03
C GLY A 115 2.55 -9.21 -24.14
N GLY A 116 2.97 -9.01 -25.39
CA GLY A 116 2.11 -9.20 -26.55
C GLY A 116 2.75 -8.72 -27.85
N PRO A 117 1.96 -8.61 -28.93
CA PRO A 117 2.46 -8.13 -30.21
C PRO A 117 3.00 -6.70 -30.09
N VAL A 118 4.22 -6.46 -30.58
CA VAL A 118 4.89 -5.16 -30.52
C VAL A 118 4.08 -4.01 -31.14
N THR A 119 3.17 -4.32 -32.07
CA THR A 119 2.31 -3.34 -32.75
C THR A 119 1.14 -2.86 -31.91
N THR A 120 0.80 -3.56 -30.82
CA THR A 120 -0.40 -3.31 -30.02
C THR A 120 -0.15 -3.26 -28.52
N THR A 121 1.06 -3.60 -28.07
CA THR A 121 1.37 -3.79 -26.66
C THR A 121 2.42 -2.81 -26.18
N ASN A 122 2.04 -2.01 -25.19
CA ASN A 122 2.95 -1.31 -24.30
C ASN A 122 3.04 -2.13 -23.01
N ASN A 123 4.26 -2.44 -22.59
CA ASN A 123 4.53 -3.28 -21.42
C ASN A 123 4.94 -2.48 -20.18
N LEU A 124 5.10 -1.15 -20.29
CA LEU A 124 5.44 -0.26 -19.19
C LEU A 124 4.81 1.12 -19.36
N TRP A 125 4.34 1.65 -18.25
CA TRP A 125 3.61 2.91 -18.18
C TRP A 125 4.12 3.75 -17.01
N ARG A 126 4.08 5.08 -17.18
CA ARG A 126 4.45 6.06 -16.15
C ARG A 126 3.28 6.99 -15.88
N SER A 127 2.99 7.25 -14.62
CA SER A 127 2.11 8.32 -14.19
C SER A 127 2.92 9.46 -13.59
N GLU A 128 2.43 10.69 -13.69
CA GLU A 128 2.98 11.89 -13.03
C GLU A 128 1.95 12.59 -12.14
N ASP A 129 0.83 11.93 -11.83
CA ASP A 129 -0.30 12.47 -11.08
C ASP A 129 -0.91 11.46 -10.07
N SER A 130 -0.07 10.58 -9.52
CA SER A 130 -0.43 9.53 -8.54
C SER A 130 -1.41 8.50 -9.12
N GLY A 131 -1.25 8.14 -10.39
CA GLY A 131 -1.99 7.06 -11.04
C GLY A 131 -3.34 7.45 -11.62
N LYS A 132 -3.65 8.75 -11.70
CA LYS A 132 -4.90 9.26 -12.32
C LYS A 132 -4.83 9.20 -13.84
N SER A 133 -3.68 9.48 -14.42
CA SER A 133 -3.37 9.36 -15.84
C SER A 133 -2.01 8.69 -16.07
N TRP A 134 -1.85 8.12 -17.28
CA TRP A 134 -0.72 7.27 -17.64
C TRP A 134 -0.18 7.63 -19.02
N HIS A 135 1.14 7.67 -19.12
CA HIS A 135 1.90 7.83 -20.34
C HIS A 135 2.65 6.54 -20.66
N GLU A 136 2.75 6.23 -21.94
CA GLU A 136 3.54 5.09 -22.41
C GLU A 136 5.03 5.33 -22.10
N PHE A 137 5.66 4.37 -21.44
CA PHE A 137 7.10 4.31 -21.28
C PHE A 137 7.58 3.10 -22.05
N PHE A 138 7.90 3.31 -23.33
CA PHE A 138 8.34 2.22 -24.19
C PHE A 138 9.80 1.84 -23.91
N ILE A 139 10.02 0.61 -23.44
CA ILE A 139 11.35 0.08 -23.10
C ILE A 139 12.21 -0.11 -24.36
N SER A 140 11.62 -0.04 -25.57
CA SER A 140 12.33 -0.19 -26.86
C SER A 140 13.19 -1.46 -26.95
N LEU A 141 12.76 -2.51 -26.25
CA LEU A 141 13.46 -3.80 -26.29
C LEU A 141 13.03 -4.52 -27.56
N PRO A 142 13.99 -4.96 -28.40
CA PRO A 142 13.67 -5.59 -29.65
C PRO A 142 12.77 -6.78 -29.35
N ALA A 143 11.58 -6.73 -29.95
CA ALA A 143 10.68 -7.84 -29.97
C ALA A 143 11.48 -9.07 -30.39
N HIS A 144 11.28 -10.17 -29.68
CA HIS A 144 11.86 -11.46 -30.07
C HIS A 144 11.59 -11.70 -31.58
N PRO A 145 12.36 -12.53 -32.31
CA PRO A 145 12.18 -12.67 -33.76
C PRO A 145 10.75 -13.03 -34.23
N ASP A 146 9.87 -13.41 -33.30
CA ASP A 146 8.43 -13.65 -33.46
C ASP A 146 7.55 -12.39 -33.38
N GLY A 147 8.10 -11.20 -33.13
CA GLY A 147 7.38 -9.94 -33.03
C GLY A 147 6.72 -9.67 -31.68
N LEU A 148 7.10 -10.39 -30.62
CA LEU A 148 6.55 -10.22 -29.28
C LEU A 148 7.45 -9.39 -28.35
N VAL A 149 6.84 -8.46 -27.61
CA VAL A 149 7.47 -7.79 -26.46
C VAL A 149 7.16 -8.58 -25.18
N PRO A 150 8.14 -8.79 -24.29
CA PRO A 150 7.88 -9.52 -23.04
C PRO A 150 7.05 -8.66 -22.08
N GLY A 151 6.28 -9.32 -21.21
CA GLY A 151 5.64 -8.64 -20.09
C GLY A 151 6.67 -8.15 -19.08
N VAL A 152 6.34 -7.07 -18.37
CA VAL A 152 7.11 -6.62 -17.23
C VAL A 152 6.62 -7.36 -15.99
N THR A 153 7.52 -8.03 -15.29
CA THR A 153 7.17 -8.90 -14.15
C THR A 153 7.62 -8.34 -12.81
N ALA A 154 8.63 -7.47 -12.82
CA ALA A 154 9.16 -6.84 -11.62
C ALA A 154 9.62 -5.42 -11.91
N LEU A 155 9.43 -4.52 -10.96
CA LEU A 155 9.90 -3.14 -11.00
C LEU A 155 10.51 -2.78 -9.66
N ALA A 156 11.62 -2.07 -9.68
CA ALA A 156 12.26 -1.58 -8.46
C ALA A 156 12.94 -0.23 -8.70
N ILE A 157 12.83 0.67 -7.71
CA ILE A 157 13.54 1.96 -7.68
C ILE A 157 14.37 1.98 -6.40
N ASP A 158 15.66 2.29 -6.52
CA ASP A 158 16.52 2.46 -5.35
C ASP A 158 16.21 3.81 -4.67
N PRO A 159 15.74 3.84 -3.41
CA PRO A 159 15.47 5.08 -2.69
C PRO A 159 16.70 6.00 -2.55
N LYS A 160 17.91 5.45 -2.60
CA LYS A 160 19.18 6.21 -2.55
C LYS A 160 19.58 6.74 -3.92
N GLN A 161 19.05 6.16 -4.99
CA GLN A 161 19.27 6.58 -6.37
C GLN A 161 17.91 6.63 -7.10
N PRO A 162 17.01 7.56 -6.73
CA PRO A 162 15.61 7.54 -7.18
C PRO A 162 15.44 7.76 -8.69
N HIS A 163 16.49 8.20 -9.37
CA HIS A 163 16.55 8.31 -10.83
C HIS A 163 16.80 6.96 -11.53
N LYS A 164 17.04 5.86 -10.81
CA LYS A 164 17.29 4.53 -11.37
C LYS A 164 16.07 3.63 -11.25
N LEU A 165 15.50 3.28 -12.39
CA LEU A 165 14.41 2.32 -12.50
C LEU A 165 14.94 0.99 -13.05
N TYR A 166 14.85 -0.06 -12.25
CA TYR A 166 15.15 -1.44 -12.64
C TYR A 166 13.87 -2.13 -13.11
N ILE A 167 13.96 -2.83 -14.24
CA ILE A 167 12.83 -3.50 -14.88
C ILE A 167 13.18 -4.96 -15.15
N GLY A 168 12.38 -5.87 -14.60
CA GLY A 168 12.44 -7.30 -14.85
C GLY A 168 11.40 -7.71 -15.87
N THR A 169 11.79 -8.58 -16.80
CA THR A 169 10.91 -9.02 -17.89
C THR A 169 10.65 -10.53 -17.87
N ALA A 170 9.52 -10.91 -18.45
CA ALA A 170 9.16 -12.30 -18.74
C ALA A 170 9.99 -12.83 -19.94
N GLY A 171 11.28 -13.08 -19.73
CA GLY A 171 12.09 -13.85 -20.68
C GLY A 171 13.19 -13.09 -21.40
N LEU A 172 13.38 -11.79 -21.18
CA LEU A 172 14.48 -11.01 -21.76
C LEU A 172 15.44 -10.41 -20.71
N GLY A 173 15.36 -10.83 -19.44
CA GLY A 173 16.27 -10.37 -18.39
C GLY A 173 15.90 -9.04 -17.74
N VAL A 174 16.91 -8.33 -17.24
CA VAL A 174 16.78 -7.12 -16.41
C VAL A 174 17.33 -5.91 -17.15
N TYR A 175 16.68 -4.75 -17.02
CA TYR A 175 17.08 -3.50 -17.63
C TYR A 175 17.13 -2.39 -16.60
N LEU A 176 18.07 -1.46 -16.75
CA LEU A 176 18.21 -0.27 -15.91
C LEU A 176 18.02 0.97 -16.76
N PHE A 177 17.07 1.80 -16.36
CA PHE A 177 16.80 3.11 -16.95
C PHE A 177 17.16 4.24 -15.98
N ASP A 178 17.72 5.29 -16.55
CA ASP A 178 17.75 6.61 -15.91
C ASP A 178 16.45 7.34 -16.24
N ILE A 179 15.71 7.73 -15.21
CA ILE A 179 14.42 8.45 -15.24
C ILE A 179 14.51 9.85 -14.65
N GLY A 180 15.72 10.33 -14.32
CA GLY A 180 15.96 11.62 -13.67
C GLY A 180 15.90 12.85 -14.59
N GLY A 181 15.63 12.65 -15.88
CA GLY A 181 15.48 13.75 -16.84
C GLY A 181 14.29 14.66 -16.53
N ASN A 182 14.31 15.89 -17.06
CA ASN A 182 13.15 16.77 -16.97
C ASN A 182 11.98 16.20 -17.80
N GLY A 183 10.83 15.98 -17.16
CA GLY A 183 9.61 15.47 -17.81
C GLY A 183 9.62 13.94 -18.04
N LEU A 184 9.03 13.50 -19.14
CA LEU A 184 8.86 12.08 -19.51
C LEU A 184 10.12 11.42 -20.09
N GLY A 185 11.26 12.09 -20.11
CA GLY A 185 12.50 11.56 -20.66
C GLY A 185 13.07 10.40 -19.85
N TYR A 186 13.60 9.38 -20.53
CA TYR A 186 14.31 8.26 -19.94
C TYR A 186 15.38 7.72 -20.89
N SER A 187 16.39 7.05 -20.35
CA SER A 187 17.43 6.39 -21.16
C SER A 187 17.83 5.05 -20.58
N LEU A 188 18.00 4.04 -21.44
CA LEU A 188 18.57 2.75 -21.06
C LEU A 188 20.06 2.94 -20.74
N VAL A 189 20.47 2.64 -19.51
CA VAL A 189 21.85 2.85 -19.02
C VAL A 189 22.53 1.58 -18.50
N GLY A 190 21.80 0.46 -18.46
CA GLY A 190 22.34 -0.83 -18.02
C GLY A 190 21.35 -1.97 -18.12
N GLY A 191 21.76 -3.14 -17.63
CA GLY A 191 20.96 -4.35 -17.62
C GLY A 191 21.73 -5.59 -18.06
N VAL A 192 21.05 -6.72 -17.99
CA VAL A 192 21.49 -8.00 -18.55
C VAL A 192 20.35 -8.56 -19.39
N SER A 193 20.61 -8.73 -20.69
CA SER A 193 19.66 -9.32 -21.63
C SER A 193 20.08 -10.76 -21.95
N ALA A 194 19.15 -11.69 -21.77
CA ALA A 194 19.33 -13.09 -22.10
C ALA A 194 17.99 -13.71 -22.49
N HIS A 195 17.99 -14.45 -23.60
CA HIS A 195 16.79 -15.14 -24.04
C HIS A 195 16.36 -16.18 -23.00
N ARG A 196 15.06 -16.25 -22.74
CA ARG A 196 14.44 -17.14 -21.74
C ARG A 196 14.88 -16.87 -20.30
N MET A 197 15.42 -15.69 -20.01
CA MET A 197 15.66 -15.25 -18.64
C MET A 197 14.40 -14.60 -18.09
N GLN A 198 13.59 -15.39 -17.38
CA GLN A 198 12.43 -14.89 -16.66
C GLN A 198 12.87 -14.29 -15.33
N VAL A 199 12.59 -13.00 -15.14
CA VAL A 199 12.76 -12.31 -13.87
C VAL A 199 11.46 -12.44 -13.09
N LYS A 200 11.55 -12.90 -11.84
CA LYS A 200 10.40 -13.04 -10.94
C LYS A 200 10.26 -11.83 -10.04
N ASP A 201 11.38 -11.35 -9.51
CA ASP A 201 11.39 -10.20 -8.61
C ASP A 201 12.71 -9.43 -8.70
N LEU A 202 12.65 -8.15 -8.33
CA LEU A 202 13.77 -7.23 -8.23
C LEU A 202 13.82 -6.63 -6.83
N ILE A 203 14.92 -6.89 -6.13
CA ILE A 203 15.06 -6.52 -4.73
C ILE A 203 16.16 -5.46 -4.59
N ILE A 204 15.81 -4.31 -4.05
CA ILE A 204 16.79 -3.31 -3.62
C ILE A 204 17.38 -3.74 -2.29
N GLY A 205 18.68 -3.97 -2.27
CA GLY A 205 19.43 -4.18 -1.04
C GLY A 205 20.29 -2.97 -0.68
N GLU A 206 21.04 -3.09 0.41
CA GLU A 206 21.92 -2.02 0.83
C GLU A 206 23.21 -1.90 0.01
N ARG A 207 23.84 -0.72 0.13
CA ARG A 207 25.15 -0.38 -0.51
C ARG A 207 25.11 -0.52 -2.04
N ASN A 208 24.08 0.06 -2.66
CA ASN A 208 23.83 0.05 -4.11
C ASN A 208 23.69 -1.37 -4.72
N ARG A 209 23.36 -2.38 -3.92
CA ARG A 209 23.15 -3.73 -4.44
C ARG A 209 21.72 -3.92 -4.87
N VAL A 210 21.54 -4.45 -6.07
CA VAL A 210 20.25 -4.87 -6.59
C VAL A 210 20.33 -6.35 -6.92
N TYR A 211 19.31 -7.09 -6.50
CA TYR A 211 19.19 -8.51 -6.73
C TYR A 211 18.06 -8.78 -7.72
N ALA A 212 18.28 -9.72 -8.63
CA ALA A 212 17.24 -10.20 -9.54
C ALA A 212 17.02 -11.69 -9.31
N LEU A 213 15.83 -12.02 -8.81
CA LEU A 213 15.40 -13.40 -8.69
C LEU A 213 14.94 -13.87 -10.07
N THR A 214 15.58 -14.91 -10.60
CA THR A 214 15.22 -15.51 -11.89
C THR A 214 14.80 -16.96 -11.71
N GLU A 215 14.19 -17.56 -12.75
CA GLU A 215 13.89 -19.00 -12.76
C GLU A 215 15.11 -19.90 -12.53
N THR A 216 16.32 -19.43 -12.84
CA THR A 216 17.55 -20.21 -12.78
C THR A 216 18.48 -19.84 -11.63
N GLY A 217 18.09 -18.89 -10.78
CA GLY A 217 18.86 -18.46 -9.62
C GLY A 217 18.84 -16.94 -9.40
N LEU A 218 19.63 -16.50 -8.42
CA LEU A 218 19.73 -15.11 -7.99
C LEU A 218 20.93 -14.43 -8.67
N LEU A 219 20.70 -13.28 -9.28
CA LEU A 219 21.74 -12.39 -9.80
C LEU A 219 21.90 -11.19 -8.86
N VAL A 220 23.08 -10.59 -8.82
CA VAL A 220 23.37 -9.36 -8.07
C VAL A 220 24.18 -8.38 -8.92
N THR A 221 23.94 -7.09 -8.75
CA THR A 221 24.73 -6.01 -9.34
C THR A 221 24.95 -4.90 -8.31
N GLY A 222 26.05 -4.15 -8.45
CA GLY A 222 26.35 -2.95 -7.66
C GLY A 222 26.18 -1.63 -8.42
N ASP A 223 26.10 -1.71 -9.75
CA ASP A 223 26.06 -0.56 -10.66
C ASP A 223 24.85 -0.59 -11.61
N GLY A 224 24.19 -1.75 -11.74
CA GLY A 224 23.11 -2.01 -12.68
C GLY A 224 23.58 -2.43 -14.07
N GLN A 225 24.89 -2.51 -14.30
CA GLN A 225 25.48 -2.86 -15.59
C GLN A 225 26.11 -4.25 -15.55
N ALA A 226 26.93 -4.54 -14.54
CA ALA A 226 27.56 -5.84 -14.37
C ALA A 226 26.75 -6.71 -13.39
N TRP A 227 26.22 -7.82 -13.89
CA TRP A 227 25.42 -8.77 -13.12
C TRP A 227 26.19 -10.06 -12.88
N GLN A 228 26.27 -10.48 -11.62
CA GLN A 228 26.91 -11.72 -11.20
C GLN A 228 25.87 -12.70 -10.67
N LYS A 229 25.95 -13.96 -11.11
CA LYS A 229 25.15 -15.05 -10.53
C LYS A 229 25.72 -15.43 -9.16
N LEU A 230 24.86 -15.45 -8.15
CA LEU A 230 25.21 -15.91 -6.81
C LEU A 230 25.15 -17.45 -6.73
N PRO A 231 25.88 -18.04 -5.76
CA PRO A 231 25.78 -19.46 -5.48
C PRO A 231 24.32 -19.89 -5.30
N LEU A 232 23.97 -21.05 -5.88
CA LEU A 232 22.62 -21.58 -5.75
C LEU A 232 22.37 -22.02 -4.31
N LEU A 233 21.20 -21.64 -3.79
CA LEU A 233 20.58 -22.36 -2.68
C LEU A 233 20.45 -23.85 -3.06
N ALA A 234 20.52 -24.75 -2.08
CA ALA A 234 20.31 -26.18 -2.31
C ALA A 234 18.92 -26.47 -2.91
N GLU A 235 17.98 -25.54 -2.74
CA GLU A 235 16.61 -25.62 -3.20
C GLU A 235 16.25 -24.36 -4.00
N ARG A 236 15.24 -24.46 -4.86
CA ARG A 236 14.80 -23.32 -5.69
C ARG A 236 14.10 -22.26 -4.80
N PRO A 237 14.62 -21.02 -4.72
CA PRO A 237 13.89 -19.94 -4.07
C PRO A 237 12.61 -19.60 -4.85
N VAL A 238 11.54 -19.40 -4.10
CA VAL A 238 10.25 -18.92 -4.60
C VAL A 238 10.22 -17.41 -4.55
N ASP A 239 10.74 -16.85 -3.44
CA ASP A 239 10.78 -15.42 -3.17
C ASP A 239 12.03 -15.06 -2.34
N VAL A 240 12.50 -13.82 -2.44
CA VAL A 240 13.67 -13.31 -1.74
C VAL A 240 13.39 -11.89 -1.27
N ALA A 241 13.83 -11.54 -0.06
CA ALA A 241 13.77 -10.19 0.46
C ALA A 241 15.13 -9.76 1.03
N ALA A 242 15.41 -8.46 1.00
CA ALA A 242 16.69 -7.91 1.46
C ALA A 242 16.45 -6.73 2.41
N ALA A 243 17.20 -6.66 3.49
CA ALA A 243 17.33 -5.49 4.34
C ALA A 243 18.75 -5.46 4.92
N GLY A 244 19.44 -4.33 4.86
CA GLY A 244 20.83 -4.32 5.30
C GLY A 244 21.71 -5.23 4.44
N ASN A 245 22.62 -5.95 5.11
CA ASN A 245 23.43 -7.00 4.47
C ASN A 245 22.73 -8.37 4.48
N SER A 246 21.51 -8.44 5.01
CA SER A 246 20.75 -9.66 5.21
C SER A 246 19.84 -9.92 4.01
N LEU A 247 19.84 -11.17 3.55
CA LEU A 247 18.87 -11.69 2.61
C LEU A 247 18.08 -12.81 3.27
N TYR A 248 16.79 -12.88 2.96
CA TYR A 248 15.89 -13.95 3.35
C TYR A 248 15.35 -14.59 2.08
N ALA A 249 15.31 -15.91 2.02
CA ALA A 249 14.79 -16.65 0.87
C ALA A 249 13.77 -17.70 1.33
N ALA A 250 12.56 -17.62 0.79
CA ALA A 250 11.54 -18.64 0.91
C ALA A 250 11.75 -19.70 -0.18
N ALA A 251 11.76 -20.98 0.18
CA ALA A 251 11.99 -22.08 -0.76
C ALA A 251 10.73 -22.92 -1.02
N ALA A 252 10.72 -23.59 -2.18
CA ALA A 252 9.60 -24.45 -2.60
C ALA A 252 9.32 -25.62 -1.65
N SER A 253 10.29 -26.00 -0.81
CA SER A 253 10.21 -27.03 0.23
C SER A 253 9.46 -26.59 1.49
N GLY A 254 9.14 -25.29 1.61
CA GLY A 254 8.69 -24.69 2.87
C GLY A 254 9.81 -24.11 3.72
N ASN A 255 11.07 -24.39 3.41
CA ASN A 255 12.20 -23.89 4.19
C ASN A 255 12.44 -22.39 3.97
N VAL A 256 13.05 -21.75 4.97
CA VAL A 256 13.48 -20.35 4.92
C VAL A 256 14.98 -20.29 5.19
N TYR A 257 15.70 -19.55 4.37
CA TYR A 257 17.15 -19.39 4.47
C TYR A 257 17.51 -17.92 4.68
N GLN A 258 18.56 -17.69 5.46
CA GLN A 258 19.16 -16.37 5.64
C GLN A 258 20.58 -16.36 5.07
N SER A 259 20.97 -15.23 4.49
CA SER A 259 22.36 -14.89 4.22
C SER A 259 22.71 -13.57 4.90
N SER A 260 23.77 -13.53 5.69
CA SER A 260 24.29 -12.31 6.31
C SER A 260 25.44 -11.66 5.52
N ASN A 261 25.79 -12.22 4.36
CA ASN A 261 26.92 -11.79 3.53
C ASN A 261 26.51 -11.49 2.07
N GLY A 262 25.28 -11.03 1.86
CA GLY A 262 24.79 -10.64 0.53
C GLY A 262 24.61 -11.80 -0.44
N GLY A 263 24.29 -12.99 0.07
CA GLY A 263 23.91 -14.17 -0.72
C GLY A 263 25.06 -15.09 -1.13
N GLN A 264 26.26 -14.91 -0.56
CA GLN A 264 27.40 -15.80 -0.82
C GLN A 264 27.25 -17.14 -0.12
N THR A 265 26.75 -17.12 1.13
CA THR A 265 26.43 -18.33 1.91
C THR A 265 25.07 -18.19 2.54
N TRP A 266 24.38 -19.33 2.71
CA TRP A 266 23.03 -19.40 3.22
C TRP A 266 22.93 -20.39 4.37
N THR A 267 22.09 -20.08 5.35
CA THR A 267 21.79 -20.95 6.50
C THR A 267 20.28 -21.09 6.62
N GLN A 268 19.80 -22.32 6.80
CA GLN A 268 18.38 -22.54 7.05
C GLN A 268 18.03 -22.00 8.45
N ILE A 269 17.06 -21.09 8.52
CA ILE A 269 16.59 -20.43 9.75
C ILE A 269 15.10 -20.69 10.01
N GLY A 270 14.40 -21.29 9.05
CA GLY A 270 12.98 -21.61 9.20
C GLY A 270 12.59 -22.82 8.37
N GLY A 271 11.45 -23.40 8.68
CA GLY A 271 10.98 -24.65 8.12
C GLY A 271 10.27 -25.49 9.16
N ASN A 272 9.97 -26.75 8.82
CA ASN A 272 9.26 -27.70 9.68
C ASN A 272 7.92 -27.16 10.22
N TRP A 273 7.26 -26.32 9.42
CA TRP A 273 5.91 -25.85 9.75
C TRP A 273 4.94 -27.04 9.83
N PRO A 274 3.79 -26.89 10.50
CA PRO A 274 2.79 -27.94 10.60
C PRO A 274 2.47 -28.55 9.23
N ALA A 275 2.72 -29.85 9.09
CA ALA A 275 2.40 -30.58 7.87
C ALA A 275 0.93 -31.01 7.87
N LEU A 276 0.31 -31.02 6.69
CA LEU A 276 -1.01 -31.59 6.48
C LEU A 276 -0.86 -32.94 5.77
N ALA A 277 -1.47 -33.98 6.32
CA ALA A 277 -1.37 -35.33 5.77
C ALA A 277 -1.89 -35.36 4.32
N GLY A 278 -1.08 -35.89 3.40
CA GLY A 278 -1.41 -35.95 1.97
C GLY A 278 -1.22 -34.63 1.20
N ALA A 279 -0.72 -33.57 1.85
CA ALA A 279 -0.42 -32.30 1.19
C ALA A 279 1.08 -32.04 1.12
N SER A 280 1.54 -31.35 0.07
CA SER A 280 2.88 -30.75 0.06
C SER A 280 2.80 -29.31 0.58
N LEU A 281 3.84 -28.88 1.29
CA LEU A 281 3.94 -27.54 1.85
C LEU A 281 5.00 -26.74 1.10
N GLN A 282 4.70 -25.47 0.84
CA GLN A 282 5.63 -24.53 0.23
C GLN A 282 5.59 -23.19 0.96
N ALA A 283 6.74 -22.52 1.06
CA ALA A 283 6.80 -21.11 1.43
C ALA A 283 6.55 -20.28 0.15
N THR A 284 5.62 -19.33 0.21
CA THR A 284 5.12 -18.64 -0.99
C THR A 284 5.63 -17.22 -1.15
N ALA A 285 5.88 -16.53 -0.04
CA ALA A 285 6.43 -15.18 -0.04
C ALA A 285 7.25 -14.96 1.24
N VAL A 286 8.21 -14.05 1.17
CA VAL A 286 9.03 -13.61 2.30
C VAL A 286 9.21 -12.09 2.23
N SER A 287 9.19 -11.43 3.38
CA SER A 287 9.51 -10.00 3.46
C SER A 287 10.33 -9.74 4.71
N VAL A 288 11.14 -8.67 4.67
CA VAL A 288 11.97 -8.22 5.79
C VAL A 288 11.79 -6.72 5.95
N ASP A 289 11.73 -6.27 7.19
CA ASP A 289 11.62 -4.86 7.54
C ASP A 289 12.92 -4.14 7.15
N GLN A 290 12.80 -3.04 6.40
CA GLN A 290 13.95 -2.25 5.99
C GLN A 290 14.59 -1.52 7.18
N ASP A 291 13.79 -1.21 8.21
CA ASP A 291 14.25 -0.49 9.40
C ASP A 291 14.78 -1.43 10.49
N ASP A 292 14.33 -2.69 10.50
CA ASP A 292 14.82 -3.75 11.40
C ASP A 292 15.07 -5.06 10.65
N PRO A 293 16.30 -5.33 10.19
CA PRO A 293 16.64 -6.55 9.48
C PRO A 293 16.45 -7.86 10.29
N ASN A 294 16.13 -7.79 11.58
CA ASN A 294 15.76 -8.97 12.39
C ASN A 294 14.26 -9.26 12.33
N HIS A 295 13.45 -8.29 11.90
CA HIS A 295 12.02 -8.43 11.69
C HIS A 295 11.73 -8.94 10.28
N ALA A 296 11.25 -10.17 10.15
CA ALA A 296 10.89 -10.76 8.87
C ALA A 296 9.63 -11.61 8.97
N ALA A 297 8.93 -11.77 7.85
CA ALA A 297 7.70 -12.55 7.74
C ALA A 297 7.77 -13.53 6.56
N VAL A 298 7.15 -14.69 6.73
CA VAL A 298 7.01 -15.72 5.70
C VAL A 298 5.57 -16.25 5.67
N SER A 299 5.07 -16.55 4.47
CA SER A 299 3.79 -17.22 4.27
C SER A 299 3.97 -18.62 3.72
N THR A 300 3.07 -19.52 4.10
CA THR A 300 3.03 -20.89 3.56
C THR A 300 1.73 -21.17 2.81
N ALA A 301 1.76 -22.18 1.93
CA ALA A 301 0.60 -22.73 1.26
C ALA A 301 0.73 -24.26 1.13
N TYR A 302 -0.41 -24.93 1.12
CA TYR A 302 -0.49 -26.37 0.92
C TYR A 302 -0.97 -26.67 -0.50
N ASN A 303 -0.36 -27.65 -1.16
CA ASN A 303 -0.91 -28.26 -2.35
C ASN A 303 -1.63 -29.56 -1.95
N ILE A 304 -2.94 -29.61 -2.21
CA ILE A 304 -3.80 -30.76 -1.92
C ILE A 304 -4.41 -31.18 -3.26
N ASP A 305 -4.05 -32.37 -3.74
CA ASP A 305 -4.54 -32.91 -5.02
C ASP A 305 -4.39 -31.95 -6.22
N GLY A 306 -3.27 -31.21 -6.26
CA GLY A 306 -2.99 -30.25 -7.33
C GLY A 306 -3.59 -28.86 -7.12
N GLN A 307 -4.42 -28.66 -6.10
CA GLN A 307 -5.00 -27.36 -5.74
C GLN A 307 -4.19 -26.69 -4.63
N TRP A 308 -3.84 -25.42 -4.83
CA TRP A 308 -3.15 -24.64 -3.81
C TRP A 308 -4.13 -23.95 -2.87
N VAL A 309 -3.91 -24.11 -1.57
CA VAL A 309 -4.68 -23.46 -0.51
C VAL A 309 -3.76 -22.71 0.45
N GLY A 310 -4.26 -21.61 1.01
CA GLY A 310 -3.53 -20.81 1.99
C GLY A 310 -3.12 -21.65 3.21
N GLY A 311 -1.89 -21.47 3.65
CA GLY A 311 -1.38 -22.02 4.90
C GLY A 311 -1.42 -20.97 6.00
N SER A 312 -0.26 -20.68 6.60
CA SER A 312 -0.16 -19.73 7.71
C SER A 312 0.91 -18.67 7.44
N LEU A 313 0.81 -17.57 8.17
CA LEU A 313 1.85 -16.55 8.24
C LEU A 313 2.67 -16.72 9.53
N TYR A 314 3.98 -16.57 9.40
CA TYR A 314 4.92 -16.58 10.52
C TYR A 314 5.79 -15.34 10.48
N GLU A 315 6.14 -14.83 11.66
CA GLU A 315 6.96 -13.64 11.85
C GLU A 315 8.10 -13.96 12.81
N THR A 316 9.24 -13.33 12.61
CA THR A 316 10.41 -13.36 13.49
C THR A 316 10.83 -11.93 13.78
N HIS A 317 11.37 -11.69 14.98
CA HIS A 317 12.01 -10.42 15.38
C HIS A 317 13.47 -10.63 15.81
N ASP A 318 14.03 -11.82 15.55
CA ASP A 318 15.37 -12.23 15.97
C ASP A 318 16.17 -12.86 14.82
N ALA A 319 15.88 -12.41 13.59
CA ALA A 319 16.50 -12.87 12.36
C ALA A 319 16.32 -14.38 12.08
N GLY A 320 15.20 -14.94 12.54
CA GLY A 320 14.81 -16.33 12.31
C GLY A 320 15.37 -17.32 13.31
N GLN A 321 15.81 -16.88 14.49
CA GLN A 321 16.11 -17.83 15.58
C GLN A 321 14.81 -18.45 16.12
N ALA A 322 13.74 -17.65 16.18
CA ALA A 322 12.40 -18.10 16.50
C ALA A 322 11.37 -17.49 15.53
N TRP A 323 10.34 -18.28 15.24
CA TRP A 323 9.21 -17.89 14.42
C TRP A 323 7.90 -18.05 15.20
N ALA A 324 7.09 -16.99 15.21
CA ALA A 324 5.76 -16.99 15.80
C ALA A 324 4.70 -17.01 14.69
N LYS A 325 3.68 -17.86 14.83
CA LYS A 325 2.52 -17.84 13.94
C LYS A 325 1.66 -16.62 14.25
N VAL A 326 1.43 -15.77 13.26
CA VAL A 326 0.64 -14.52 13.43
C VAL A 326 -0.78 -14.65 12.89
N GLY A 327 -1.06 -15.64 12.04
CA GLY A 327 -2.40 -15.91 11.54
C GLY A 327 -2.46 -16.99 10.47
N GLU A 328 -3.67 -17.31 10.04
CA GLU A 328 -3.91 -18.11 8.84
C GLU A 328 -3.93 -17.20 7.61
N ALA A 329 -3.34 -17.69 6.52
CA ALA A 329 -3.36 -16.98 5.25
C ALA A 329 -4.78 -17.02 4.65
N LYS A 330 -5.32 -15.85 4.29
CA LYS A 330 -6.51 -15.75 3.45
C LYS A 330 -6.11 -15.98 2.00
N GLY A 331 -6.32 -17.20 1.51
CA GLY A 331 -5.86 -17.62 0.17
C GLY A 331 -4.35 -17.84 0.09
N VAL A 332 -3.85 -18.09 -1.12
CA VAL A 332 -2.41 -18.26 -1.37
C VAL A 332 -1.79 -16.86 -1.44
N ILE A 333 -0.88 -16.56 -0.50
CA ILE A 333 -0.18 -15.28 -0.48
C ILE A 333 0.84 -15.24 -1.61
N THR A 334 0.77 -14.20 -2.44
CA THR A 334 1.65 -13.97 -3.60
C THR A 334 2.69 -12.89 -3.34
N GLN A 335 2.46 -12.00 -2.38
CA GLN A 335 3.40 -10.96 -1.98
C GLN A 335 3.26 -10.69 -0.48
N LEU A 336 4.40 -10.52 0.20
CA LEU A 336 4.46 -9.95 1.54
C LEU A 336 5.19 -8.62 1.50
N MET A 337 4.75 -7.68 2.32
CA MET A 337 5.43 -6.41 2.53
C MET A 337 5.42 -6.07 4.01
N ILE A 338 6.57 -5.72 4.57
CA ILE A 338 6.65 -5.12 5.90
C ILE A 338 6.86 -3.62 5.70
N THR A 339 5.97 -2.82 6.27
CA THR A 339 6.14 -1.36 6.32
C THR A 339 5.59 -0.84 7.63
N ASN A 340 6.29 0.13 8.23
CA ASN A 340 5.94 0.67 9.54
C ASN A 340 5.77 -0.45 10.60
N GLY A 341 6.65 -1.46 10.61
CA GLY A 341 6.58 -2.60 11.53
C GLY A 341 5.34 -3.50 11.38
N ARG A 342 4.55 -3.34 10.31
CA ARG A 342 3.34 -4.12 10.07
C ARG A 342 3.47 -4.97 8.81
N VAL A 343 3.01 -6.21 8.89
CA VAL A 343 3.03 -7.16 7.77
C VAL A 343 1.76 -7.01 6.95
N TYR A 344 1.89 -6.87 5.64
CA TYR A 344 0.79 -6.87 4.68
C TYR A 344 0.93 -8.06 3.75
N ALA A 345 -0.13 -8.87 3.64
CA ALA A 345 -0.15 -10.03 2.76
C ALA A 345 -1.15 -9.82 1.63
N VAL A 346 -0.67 -9.96 0.40
CA VAL A 346 -1.45 -9.91 -0.84
C VAL A 346 -1.82 -11.32 -1.25
N SER A 347 -3.07 -11.54 -1.60
CA SER A 347 -3.56 -12.75 -2.25
C SER A 347 -4.68 -12.42 -3.24
N SER A 348 -5.10 -13.42 -4.00
CA SER A 348 -6.31 -13.32 -4.84
C SER A 348 -7.58 -13.00 -4.06
N THR A 349 -7.56 -13.16 -2.73
CA THR A 349 -8.69 -12.81 -1.87
C THR A 349 -8.57 -11.43 -1.25
N GLY A 350 -7.39 -10.81 -1.19
CA GLY A 350 -7.28 -9.50 -0.56
C GLY A 350 -5.88 -9.05 -0.18
N LEU A 351 -5.79 -7.79 0.22
CA LEU A 351 -4.70 -7.25 1.04
C LEU A 351 -5.10 -7.37 2.51
N THR A 352 -4.44 -8.25 3.26
CA THR A 352 -4.71 -8.45 4.69
C THR A 352 -3.51 -8.00 5.52
N PRO A 353 -3.69 -7.06 6.45
CA PRO A 353 -2.64 -6.72 7.39
C PRO A 353 -2.62 -7.67 8.59
N TYR A 354 -1.41 -8.02 9.04
CA TYR A 354 -1.11 -8.82 10.24
C TYR A 354 -0.20 -8.03 11.18
N GLY A 355 -0.19 -8.40 12.46
CA GLY A 355 0.51 -7.66 13.51
C GLY A 355 -0.32 -6.52 14.10
N LEU A 356 0.17 -5.96 15.21
CA LEU A 356 -0.51 -4.85 15.89
C LEU A 356 -0.34 -3.57 15.06
N PRO A 357 -1.39 -2.72 14.96
CA PRO A 357 -1.20 -1.38 14.40
C PRO A 357 -0.15 -0.68 15.27
N VAL A 358 0.96 -0.24 14.67
CA VAL A 358 1.81 0.76 15.31
C VAL A 358 0.88 1.90 15.69
N GLN A 359 0.78 2.20 16.99
CA GLN A 359 0.02 3.34 17.46
C GLN A 359 0.46 4.52 16.60
N ALA A 360 -0.48 5.12 15.86
CA ALA A 360 -0.18 6.27 15.05
C ALA A 360 0.55 7.28 15.95
N GLU A 361 1.77 7.67 15.58
CA GLU A 361 2.41 8.85 16.18
C GLU A 361 1.37 9.96 16.11
N PRO A 362 1.01 10.60 17.25
CA PRO A 362 -0.14 11.50 17.32
C PRO A 362 0.13 12.75 16.50
N ASN A 363 -0.23 12.71 15.22
CA ASN A 363 -0.08 13.79 14.26
C ASN A 363 -1.27 14.74 14.39
N GLY A 364 -1.29 15.48 15.51
CA GLY A 364 -2.23 16.57 15.70
C GLY A 364 -2.53 16.82 17.17
N ILE A 365 -2.90 18.06 17.46
CA ILE A 365 -3.42 18.48 18.77
C ILE A 365 -4.62 17.61 19.18
N LEU A 366 -5.35 17.04 18.22
CA LEU A 366 -6.54 16.20 18.44
C LEU A 366 -6.20 14.79 18.94
N ASP A 367 -5.09 14.16 18.52
CA ASP A 367 -4.68 12.84 19.01
C ASP A 367 -4.05 12.90 20.41
N ARG A 368 -3.38 14.00 20.76
CA ARG A 368 -2.92 14.25 22.14
C ARG A 368 -4.08 14.39 23.14
N LEU A 369 -5.31 14.55 22.64
CA LEU A 369 -6.55 14.62 23.43
C LEU A 369 -7.30 13.27 23.46
N GLY A 370 -6.79 12.22 22.82
CA GLY A 370 -7.35 10.86 22.89
C GLY A 370 -8.73 10.69 22.24
N LEU A 371 -9.05 11.48 21.21
CA LEU A 371 -10.33 11.37 20.50
C LEU A 371 -10.22 10.40 19.31
N PRO A 372 -11.14 9.45 19.14
CA PRO A 372 -11.07 8.49 18.03
C PRO A 372 -11.22 9.17 16.68
N VAL A 373 -10.29 8.87 15.75
CA VAL A 373 -10.31 9.26 14.33
C VAL A 373 -11.36 8.43 13.60
N TYR A 374 -12.62 8.77 13.85
CA TYR A 374 -13.72 8.72 12.90
C TYR A 374 -14.74 9.71 13.47
N LEU A 375 -15.28 10.58 12.62
CA LEU A 375 -16.62 11.06 12.87
C LEU A 375 -17.47 10.49 11.73
N THR A 376 -18.23 9.41 11.90
CA THR A 376 -19.04 8.85 13.03
C THR A 376 -20.31 9.61 13.33
N PHE A 377 -21.25 8.84 13.86
CA PHE A 377 -22.52 9.27 14.44
C PHE A 377 -22.41 10.58 15.26
N ALA A 378 -21.27 10.90 15.88
CA ALA A 378 -21.05 12.15 16.61
C ALA A 378 -21.01 13.42 15.72
N GLN A 379 -20.53 13.34 14.46
CA GLN A 379 -20.62 14.50 13.54
C GLN A 379 -22.08 14.78 13.15
N VAL A 380 -22.85 13.72 12.86
CA VAL A 380 -24.29 13.80 12.57
C VAL A 380 -25.06 14.34 13.78
N LEU A 381 -24.71 13.89 14.98
CA LEU A 381 -25.31 14.34 16.24
C LEU A 381 -24.99 15.81 16.53
N VAL A 382 -23.76 16.28 16.26
CA VAL A 382 -23.38 17.69 16.42
C VAL A 382 -24.17 18.58 15.45
N ILE A 383 -24.36 18.17 14.20
CA ILE A 383 -25.18 18.90 13.22
C ILE A 383 -26.65 18.98 13.67
N LEU A 384 -27.21 17.85 14.14
CA LEU A 384 -28.59 17.79 14.63
C LEU A 384 -28.82 18.61 15.91
N ILE A 385 -27.89 18.58 16.86
CA ILE A 385 -27.95 19.39 18.08
C ILE A 385 -27.77 20.88 17.76
N THR A 386 -26.91 21.22 16.80
CA THR A 386 -26.69 22.61 16.39
C THR A 386 -27.95 23.18 15.71
N LEU A 387 -28.63 22.41 14.85
CA LEU A 387 -29.93 22.78 14.26
C LEU A 387 -31.06 22.82 15.30
N GLY A 388 -31.04 21.90 16.27
CA GLY A 388 -31.97 21.86 17.41
C GLY A 388 -31.84 23.08 18.33
N LEU A 389 -30.62 23.45 18.71
CA LEU A 389 -30.36 24.64 19.53
C LEU A 389 -30.65 25.94 18.77
N ALA A 390 -30.31 26.00 17.47
CA ALA A 390 -30.60 27.16 16.64
C ALA A 390 -32.12 27.38 16.47
N SER A 391 -32.91 26.32 16.35
CA SER A 391 -34.38 26.40 16.32
C SER A 391 -34.98 26.77 17.67
N LEU A 392 -34.44 26.28 18.79
CA LEU A 392 -34.83 26.69 20.16
C LEU A 392 -34.55 28.18 20.43
N ILE A 393 -33.47 28.75 19.89
CA ILE A 393 -33.16 30.18 20.02
C ILE A 393 -34.17 31.05 19.24
N LEU A 394 -34.66 30.55 18.10
CA LEU A 394 -35.69 31.19 17.26
C LEU A 394 -37.11 31.06 17.84
N PHE A 395 -37.46 29.91 18.41
CA PHE A 395 -38.80 29.60 18.93
C PHE A 395 -38.97 29.77 20.45
N GLY A 396 -37.91 30.15 21.17
CA GLY A 396 -37.93 30.31 22.62
C GLY A 396 -38.85 31.45 23.12
N ARG A 397 -40.12 31.10 23.33
CA ARG A 397 -40.90 31.43 24.54
C ARG A 397 -42.11 30.50 24.69
N LEU A 398 -42.16 29.76 25.79
CA LEU A 398 -43.37 29.40 26.53
C LEU A 398 -42.91 28.98 27.94
N GLU A 399 -42.87 29.97 28.83
CA GLU A 399 -42.71 29.71 30.25
C GLU A 399 -43.89 28.87 30.73
N TRP A 400 -43.51 27.83 31.47
CA TRP A 400 -44.36 26.86 32.10
C TRP A 400 -45.18 27.52 33.21
N VAL A 401 -46.50 27.52 32.99
CA VAL A 401 -47.56 27.21 33.96
C VAL A 401 -47.20 27.40 35.45
N ARG A 402 -47.79 28.43 36.07
CA ARG A 402 -48.38 28.29 37.40
C ARG A 402 -49.80 28.87 37.43
N PRO A 403 -50.78 28.18 38.02
CA PRO A 403 -52.07 28.78 38.36
C PRO A 403 -51.86 29.79 39.50
N LEU A 404 -52.49 30.96 39.40
CA LEU A 404 -52.46 31.92 40.51
C LEU A 404 -53.36 31.44 41.66
N PRO A 405 -52.92 31.58 42.93
CA PRO A 405 -53.73 31.32 44.12
C PRO A 405 -54.78 32.43 44.34
N THR A 406 -55.83 32.06 45.07
CA THR A 406 -57.06 32.80 45.41
C THR A 406 -56.89 33.99 46.37
N SER A 407 -57.96 34.80 46.45
CA SER A 407 -58.36 35.85 47.43
C SER A 407 -57.76 37.24 47.20
N SER A 408 -58.52 38.34 47.32
CA SER A 408 -59.74 38.65 48.09
C SER A 408 -60.86 39.31 47.27
#